data_AF-A0A150S443-F1
#
_entry.id   AF-A0A150S443-F1
#
_cell.length_a   1.000
_cell.length_b   1.000
_cell.length_c   1.000
_cell.angle_alpha   90.00
_cell.angle_beta   90.00
_cell.angle_gamma   90.00
#
_symmetry.space_group_name_H-M   'P 1'
#
loop_
_entity.id
_entity.type
_entity.pdbx_description
1 polymer ?
#
loop_
_entity_poly.entity_id
_entity_poly.type
_entity_poly.pdbx_seq_one_letter_code
_entity_poly.pdbx_strand_id
1 'polypeptide(L)'
;MIERLGARYEADALAGAFLRVFLGEVDEKLDVMLGAFPGEDGAREWRRALTESKSPTALDATRLVLAWLNAGRGLRDACRLACLAPEGPRFSPEDFVETLAWTWVAVPPPARELLAALCKPPEAPHTVASLLASFFLDLIAMGRRLRIHIEPAALAADLSAVFGDGGPALAEQLRERSANIEAQLRENAHFLEALLAETGDAARDDTDALAVLRSADAMGPRQQTWVQAMAWRVMTELVRLRGGNPKMAEVLDDAAQGKRFLVRMLAEQPQVLTEDAWEGILGESEAGAIAWRIALVSLRISELHASQVCRAFLENAELRAYAIGIGRDERAMRELGELAARVRAGRGSETR
;
A
#
# COMPACT_ATOMS: atom_id res chain seq x y z
N MET A 1 -9.29 0.82 20.26
CA MET A 1 -9.04 2.21 19.78
C MET A 1 -10.27 3.09 19.94
N ILE A 2 -11.42 2.70 19.38
CA ILE A 2 -12.69 3.45 19.48
C ILE A 2 -13.06 3.72 20.94
N GLU A 3 -12.97 2.73 21.83
CA GLU A 3 -13.20 2.93 23.28
C GLU A 3 -12.28 3.99 23.91
N ARG A 4 -11.01 4.02 23.52
CA ARG A 4 -10.04 5.02 24.01
C ARG A 4 -10.35 6.42 23.48
N LEU A 5 -10.87 6.54 22.27
CA LEU A 5 -11.32 7.80 21.69
C LEU A 5 -12.64 8.27 22.33
N GLY A 6 -13.57 7.34 22.59
CA GLY A 6 -14.85 7.65 23.25
C GLY A 6 -14.72 8.18 24.67
N ALA A 7 -13.59 7.91 25.34
CA ALA A 7 -13.26 8.52 26.63
C ALA A 7 -12.80 10.00 26.52
N ARG A 8 -12.54 10.51 25.32
CA ARG A 8 -11.93 11.84 25.07
C ARG A 8 -12.73 12.73 24.13
N TYR A 9 -13.61 12.14 23.32
CA TYR A 9 -14.41 12.85 22.33
C TYR A 9 -15.88 12.52 22.55
N GLU A 10 -16.72 13.54 22.41
CA GLU A 10 -18.17 13.39 22.33
C GLU A 10 -18.55 12.50 21.14
N ALA A 11 -19.72 11.86 21.22
CA ALA A 11 -20.18 10.89 20.22
C ALA A 11 -20.16 11.46 18.78
N ASP A 12 -20.56 12.72 18.62
CA ASP A 12 -20.64 13.43 17.34
C ASP A 12 -19.27 13.79 16.72
N ALA A 13 -18.20 13.79 17.51
CA ALA A 13 -16.83 14.05 17.06
C ALA A 13 -16.01 12.76 16.85
N LEU A 14 -16.56 11.60 17.23
CA LEU A 14 -15.82 10.35 17.35
C LEU A 14 -15.37 9.78 16.00
N ALA A 15 -16.24 9.82 14.98
CA ALA A 15 -15.90 9.36 13.62
C ALA A 15 -14.78 10.20 12.99
N GLY A 16 -14.85 11.53 13.10
CA GLY A 16 -13.78 12.42 12.65
C GLY A 16 -12.49 12.25 13.45
N ALA A 17 -12.58 11.99 14.76
CA ALA A 17 -11.41 11.67 15.58
C ALA A 17 -10.75 10.36 15.18
N PHE A 18 -11.55 9.32 14.89
CA PHE A 18 -11.07 8.06 14.35
C PHE A 18 -10.27 8.28 13.07
N LEU A 19 -10.80 9.06 12.11
CA LEU A 19 -10.09 9.36 10.87
C LEU A 19 -8.75 10.06 11.11
N ARG A 20 -8.63 10.94 12.11
CA ARG A 20 -7.36 11.65 12.37
C ARG A 20 -6.26 10.75 12.94
N VAL A 21 -6.63 9.68 13.65
CA VAL A 21 -5.68 8.78 14.32
C VAL A 21 -5.60 7.40 13.67
N PHE A 22 -6.31 7.19 12.56
CA PHE A 22 -6.30 5.92 11.85
C PHE A 22 -4.89 5.66 11.32
N LEU A 23 -4.26 4.59 11.81
CA LEU A 23 -2.91 4.15 11.45
C LEU A 23 -2.91 3.03 10.40
N GLY A 24 -4.07 2.64 9.89
CA GLY A 24 -4.18 1.65 8.82
C GLY A 24 -3.99 2.28 7.45
N GLU A 25 -4.29 1.50 6.41
CA GLU A 25 -4.04 1.88 5.04
C GLU A 25 -4.95 3.01 4.55
N VAL A 26 -4.37 4.05 3.95
CA VAL A 26 -5.07 5.30 3.59
C VAL A 26 -6.31 5.05 2.71
N ASP A 27 -6.25 4.06 1.84
CA ASP A 27 -7.33 3.69 0.93
C ASP A 27 -8.44 2.84 1.57
N GLU A 28 -8.21 2.24 2.73
CA GLU A 28 -9.22 1.51 3.52
C GLU A 28 -9.90 2.40 4.56
N LYS A 29 -9.27 3.54 4.90
CA LYS A 29 -9.67 4.44 5.97
C LYS A 29 -11.17 4.77 6.00
N LEU A 30 -11.76 5.05 4.85
CA LEU A 30 -13.19 5.40 4.73
C LEU A 30 -14.09 4.17 4.92
N ASP A 31 -13.76 3.04 4.30
CA ASP A 31 -14.47 1.77 4.49
C ASP A 31 -14.49 1.37 5.96
N VAL A 32 -13.33 1.43 6.63
CA VAL A 32 -13.20 1.05 8.04
C VAL A 32 -13.96 2.02 8.94
N MET A 33 -13.92 3.32 8.68
CA MET A 33 -14.71 4.31 9.42
C MET A 33 -16.21 4.01 9.29
N LEU A 34 -16.70 3.81 8.08
CA LEU A 34 -18.12 3.54 7.85
C LEU A 34 -18.57 2.19 8.42
N GLY A 35 -17.69 1.19 8.48
CA GLY A 35 -17.96 -0.07 9.19
C GLY A 35 -17.98 0.10 10.71
N ALA A 36 -17.09 0.92 11.26
CA ALA A 36 -16.99 1.18 12.70
C ALA A 36 -18.14 2.04 13.26
N PHE A 37 -18.71 2.94 12.45
CA PHE A 37 -19.73 3.89 12.88
C PHE A 37 -21.04 3.73 12.08
N PRO A 38 -21.79 2.62 12.22
CA PRO A 38 -22.99 2.27 11.43
C PRO A 38 -24.19 3.22 11.57
N GLY A 39 -24.13 4.20 12.47
CA GLY A 39 -25.21 5.16 12.73
C GLY A 39 -25.02 6.53 12.07
N GLU A 40 -25.70 7.53 12.67
CA GLU A 40 -25.71 8.94 12.25
C GLU A 40 -24.32 9.59 12.28
N ASP A 41 -23.43 9.19 13.19
CA ASP A 41 -22.09 9.79 13.28
C ASP A 41 -21.25 9.50 12.04
N GLY A 42 -21.30 8.26 11.52
CA GLY A 42 -20.65 7.90 10.26
C GLY A 42 -21.29 8.60 9.06
N ALA A 43 -22.63 8.73 9.05
CA ALA A 43 -23.35 9.45 8.00
C ALA A 43 -23.02 10.95 7.97
N ARG A 44 -22.92 11.57 9.14
CA ARG A 44 -22.54 12.97 9.31
C ARG A 44 -21.12 13.22 8.82
N GLU A 45 -20.16 12.40 9.22
CA GLU A 45 -18.76 12.54 8.81
C GLU A 45 -18.59 12.29 7.30
N TRP A 46 -19.27 11.28 6.75
CA TRP A 46 -19.29 11.03 5.31
C TRP A 46 -19.83 12.23 4.53
N ARG A 47 -20.96 12.78 4.96
CA ARG A 47 -21.56 13.96 4.33
C ARG A 47 -20.67 15.19 4.43
N ARG A 48 -20.05 15.42 5.59
CA ARG A 48 -19.05 16.48 5.76
C ARG A 48 -17.91 16.33 4.76
N ALA A 49 -17.32 15.14 4.67
CA ALA A 49 -16.24 14.86 3.72
C ALA A 49 -16.69 15.08 2.27
N LEU A 50 -17.92 14.69 1.94
CA LEU A 50 -18.50 14.89 0.61
C LEU A 50 -18.75 16.37 0.29
N THR A 51 -19.09 17.19 1.29
CA THR A 51 -19.19 18.65 1.14
C THR A 51 -17.83 19.32 0.93
N GLU A 52 -16.75 18.75 1.47
CA GLU A 52 -15.38 19.22 1.25
C GLU A 52 -14.88 18.89 -0.17
N SER A 53 -15.50 17.95 -0.87
CA SER A 53 -15.20 17.63 -2.27
C SER A 53 -15.63 18.76 -3.22
N LYS A 54 -14.72 19.14 -4.13
CA LYS A 54 -14.93 20.29 -5.04
C LYS A 54 -16.02 20.05 -6.09
N SER A 55 -16.32 18.79 -6.40
CA SER A 55 -17.28 18.37 -7.42
C SER A 55 -17.80 16.97 -7.09
N PRO A 56 -19.06 16.63 -7.39
CA PRO A 56 -19.56 15.25 -7.30
C PRO A 56 -18.71 14.27 -8.12
N THR A 57 -18.22 14.70 -9.29
CA THR A 57 -17.41 13.88 -10.20
C THR A 57 -15.93 13.83 -9.84
N ALA A 58 -15.51 14.47 -8.75
CA ALA A 58 -14.13 14.43 -8.31
C ALA A 58 -13.78 13.05 -7.74
N LEU A 59 -12.51 12.65 -7.86
CA LEU A 59 -12.04 11.33 -7.47
C LEU A 59 -12.31 11.00 -5.99
N ASP A 60 -12.18 12.00 -5.12
CA ASP A 60 -12.47 11.91 -3.69
C ASP A 60 -13.95 11.69 -3.39
N ALA A 61 -14.85 12.38 -4.11
CA ALA A 61 -16.29 12.16 -4.01
C ALA A 61 -16.68 10.74 -4.46
N THR A 62 -16.14 10.26 -5.59
CA THR A 62 -16.36 8.88 -6.05
C THR A 62 -15.87 7.85 -5.03
N ARG A 63 -14.71 8.07 -4.41
CA ARG A 63 -14.19 7.19 -3.33
C ARG A 63 -15.12 7.16 -2.12
N LEU A 64 -15.64 8.32 -1.71
CA LEU A 64 -16.61 8.42 -0.60
C LEU A 64 -17.89 7.65 -0.91
N VAL A 65 -18.45 7.82 -2.11
CA VAL A 65 -19.66 7.10 -2.54
C VAL A 65 -19.41 5.59 -2.62
N LEU A 66 -18.27 5.17 -3.16
CA LEU A 66 -17.89 3.76 -3.21
C LEU A 66 -17.77 3.15 -1.82
N ALA A 67 -17.14 3.85 -0.87
CA ALA A 67 -17.01 3.41 0.51
C ALA A 67 -18.38 3.28 1.22
N TRP A 68 -19.30 4.23 0.96
CA TRP A 68 -20.69 4.17 1.43
C TRP A 68 -21.42 2.91 0.97
N LEU A 69 -21.34 2.63 -0.32
CA LEU A 69 -21.96 1.46 -0.94
C LEU A 69 -21.34 0.16 -0.42
N ASN A 70 -20.01 0.10 -0.31
CA ASN A 70 -19.29 -1.05 0.24
C ASN A 70 -19.62 -1.30 1.72
N ALA A 71 -19.94 -0.27 2.48
CA ALA A 71 -20.40 -0.38 3.87
C ALA A 71 -21.88 -0.80 4.00
N GLY A 72 -22.57 -1.09 2.88
CA GLY A 72 -23.94 -1.58 2.89
C GLY A 72 -24.98 -0.52 3.30
N ARG A 73 -24.65 0.76 3.20
CA ARG A 73 -25.50 1.86 3.66
C ARG A 73 -26.64 2.25 2.71
N GLY A 74 -26.75 1.56 1.57
CA GLY A 74 -27.85 1.72 0.63
C GLY A 74 -27.73 2.93 -0.30
N LEU A 75 -28.24 2.77 -1.53
CA LEU A 75 -28.20 3.79 -2.57
C LEU A 75 -29.13 4.97 -2.27
N ARG A 76 -30.36 4.70 -1.78
CA ARG A 76 -31.33 5.75 -1.47
C ARG A 76 -30.80 6.78 -0.49
N ASP A 77 -30.13 6.33 0.57
CA ASP A 77 -29.56 7.22 1.57
C ASP A 77 -28.38 8.01 1.00
N ALA A 78 -27.54 7.41 0.15
CA ALA A 78 -26.49 8.13 -0.55
C ALA A 78 -27.07 9.28 -1.40
N CYS A 79 -28.08 8.99 -2.22
CA CYS A 79 -28.76 10.00 -3.06
C CYS A 79 -29.42 11.09 -2.21
N ARG A 80 -30.15 10.71 -1.15
CA ARG A 80 -30.81 11.67 -0.26
C ARG A 80 -29.80 12.61 0.41
N LEU A 81 -28.72 12.05 0.98
CA LEU A 81 -27.72 12.83 1.71
C LEU A 81 -26.86 13.70 0.79
N ALA A 82 -26.53 13.22 -0.41
CA ALA A 82 -25.71 13.96 -1.37
C ALA A 82 -26.50 15.06 -2.11
N CYS A 83 -27.75 14.79 -2.50
CA CYS A 83 -28.52 15.69 -3.38
C CYS A 83 -29.57 16.52 -2.64
N LEU A 84 -30.20 16.00 -1.58
CA LEU A 84 -31.41 16.61 -0.99
C LEU A 84 -31.21 17.13 0.44
N ALA A 85 -30.30 16.55 1.22
CA ALA A 85 -30.11 16.92 2.62
C ALA A 85 -29.66 18.38 2.76
N PRO A 86 -30.35 19.20 3.59
CA PRO A 86 -30.03 20.60 3.73
C PRO A 86 -28.59 20.89 4.14
N GLU A 87 -28.05 20.01 4.97
CA GLU A 87 -26.69 20.03 5.53
C GLU A 87 -25.66 19.27 4.68
N GLY A 88 -26.05 18.75 3.51
CA GLY A 88 -25.18 18.07 2.56
C GLY A 88 -24.70 18.98 1.43
N PRO A 89 -23.92 18.44 0.47
CA PRO A 89 -23.40 19.22 -0.64
C PRO A 89 -24.47 19.69 -1.64
N ARG A 90 -25.65 19.07 -1.65
CA ARG A 90 -26.75 19.36 -2.59
C ARG A 90 -26.31 19.31 -4.05
N PHE A 91 -25.59 18.25 -4.40
CA PHE A 91 -25.23 18.01 -5.80
C PHE A 91 -26.47 17.88 -6.68
N SER A 92 -26.35 18.25 -7.95
CA SER A 92 -27.40 17.95 -8.92
C SER A 92 -27.59 16.43 -8.99
N PRO A 93 -28.84 15.93 -9.10
CA PRO A 93 -29.09 14.51 -9.28
C PRO A 93 -28.35 13.92 -10.49
N GLU A 94 -28.23 14.69 -11.58
CA GLU A 94 -27.57 14.29 -12.81
C GLU A 94 -26.06 14.08 -12.62
N ASP A 95 -25.37 15.00 -11.94
CA ASP A 95 -23.93 14.87 -11.68
C ASP A 95 -23.64 13.76 -10.66
N PHE A 96 -24.55 13.57 -9.68
CA PHE A 96 -24.42 12.47 -8.72
C PHE A 96 -24.64 11.11 -9.40
N VAL A 97 -25.55 11.01 -10.38
CA VAL A 97 -25.70 9.81 -11.21
C VAL A 97 -24.44 9.50 -12.01
N GLU A 98 -23.75 10.51 -12.55
CA GLU A 98 -22.46 10.31 -13.19
C GLU A 98 -21.44 9.73 -12.20
N THR A 99 -21.42 10.24 -10.96
CA THR A 99 -20.57 9.70 -9.89
C THR A 99 -20.89 8.23 -9.58
N LEU A 100 -22.17 7.88 -9.50
CA LEU A 100 -22.63 6.49 -9.33
C LEU A 100 -22.19 5.60 -10.50
N ALA A 101 -22.24 6.09 -11.73
CA ALA A 101 -21.74 5.37 -12.89
C ALA A 101 -20.26 5.03 -12.75
N TRP A 102 -19.43 5.95 -12.26
CA TRP A 102 -18.00 5.73 -12.00
C TRP A 102 -17.70 4.73 -10.87
N THR A 103 -18.65 4.49 -9.97
CA THR A 103 -18.54 3.40 -8.98
C THR A 103 -18.81 2.02 -9.56
N TRP A 104 -19.35 1.93 -10.79
CA TRP A 104 -19.76 0.70 -11.46
C TRP A 104 -20.89 -0.05 -10.75
N VAL A 105 -21.76 0.68 -10.05
CA VAL A 105 -22.84 0.10 -9.23
C VAL A 105 -23.82 -0.79 -9.99
N ALA A 106 -24.07 -0.48 -11.27
CA ALA A 106 -24.93 -1.25 -12.15
C ALA A 106 -24.16 -2.07 -13.21
N VAL A 107 -22.82 -2.07 -13.18
CA VAL A 107 -22.02 -2.96 -14.05
C VAL A 107 -22.06 -4.37 -13.46
N PRO A 108 -22.34 -5.41 -14.27
CA PRO A 108 -22.49 -6.77 -13.77
C PRO A 108 -21.14 -7.34 -13.27
N PRO A 109 -21.13 -8.15 -12.19
CA PRO A 109 -19.89 -8.70 -11.63
C PRO A 109 -18.96 -9.39 -12.63
N PRO A 110 -19.44 -10.24 -13.58
CA PRO A 110 -18.57 -10.88 -14.56
C PRO A 110 -17.78 -9.89 -15.45
N ALA A 111 -18.33 -8.71 -15.73
CA ALA A 111 -17.66 -7.71 -16.56
C ALA A 111 -16.50 -7.01 -15.84
N ARG A 112 -16.48 -7.01 -14.51
CA ARG A 112 -15.45 -6.35 -13.69
C ARG A 112 -14.50 -7.33 -12.99
N GLU A 113 -14.74 -8.64 -13.10
CA GLU A 113 -14.00 -9.68 -12.37
C GLU A 113 -12.50 -9.66 -12.65
N LEU A 114 -12.10 -9.47 -13.92
CA LEU A 114 -10.68 -9.33 -14.30
C LEU A 114 -9.98 -8.24 -13.50
N LEU A 115 -10.64 -7.11 -13.27
CA LEU A 115 -10.07 -5.97 -12.57
C LEU A 115 -10.07 -6.11 -11.05
N ALA A 116 -10.83 -7.07 -10.50
CA ALA A 116 -10.76 -7.39 -9.08
C ALA A 116 -9.36 -7.91 -8.71
N ALA A 117 -8.67 -8.59 -9.61
CA ALA A 117 -7.28 -9.03 -9.40
C ALA A 117 -6.27 -7.87 -9.36
N LEU A 118 -6.62 -6.69 -9.88
CA LEU A 118 -5.83 -5.46 -9.74
C LEU A 118 -6.14 -4.69 -8.44
N CYS A 119 -7.05 -5.21 -7.60
CA CYS A 119 -7.16 -4.74 -6.23
C CYS A 119 -5.99 -5.28 -5.41
N LYS A 120 -5.50 -4.45 -4.50
CA LYS A 120 -4.49 -4.86 -3.53
C LYS A 120 -5.02 -6.07 -2.74
N PRO A 121 -4.25 -7.17 -2.63
CA PRO A 121 -4.64 -8.28 -1.78
C PRO A 121 -4.77 -7.85 -0.31
N PRO A 122 -5.69 -8.43 0.46
CA PRO A 122 -5.76 -8.19 1.90
C PRO A 122 -4.38 -8.43 2.56
N GLU A 123 -4.00 -7.55 3.48
CA GLU A 123 -2.73 -7.60 4.23
C GLU A 123 -1.44 -7.40 3.43
N ALA A 124 -1.50 -7.23 2.11
CA ALA A 124 -0.32 -6.82 1.36
C ALA A 124 0.15 -5.45 1.90
N PRO A 125 1.45 -5.19 2.02
CA PRO A 125 1.92 -3.86 2.38
C PRO A 125 1.70 -2.86 1.23
N HIS A 126 1.53 -1.58 1.55
CA HIS A 126 1.69 -0.52 0.55
C HIS A 126 3.17 -0.26 0.27
N THR A 127 3.54 -0.36 -1.01
CA THR A 127 4.80 0.15 -1.54
C THR A 127 4.53 1.47 -2.26
N VAL A 128 5.57 2.26 -2.51
CA VAL A 128 5.40 3.48 -3.34
C VAL A 128 4.83 3.12 -4.72
N ALA A 129 5.31 2.01 -5.30
CA ALA A 129 4.82 1.51 -6.57
C ALA A 129 3.35 1.09 -6.50
N SER A 130 2.93 0.35 -5.45
CA SER A 130 1.53 -0.07 -5.30
C SER A 130 0.59 1.11 -5.08
N LEU A 131 1.02 2.14 -4.36
CA LEU A 131 0.24 3.37 -4.14
C LEU A 131 0.06 4.16 -5.44
N LEU A 132 1.14 4.33 -6.22
CA LEU A 132 1.08 5.00 -7.52
C LEU A 132 0.21 4.21 -8.51
N ALA A 133 0.41 2.89 -8.60
CA ALA A 133 -0.41 2.03 -9.44
C ALA A 133 -1.90 2.10 -9.04
N SER A 134 -2.19 2.05 -7.74
CA SER A 134 -3.56 2.18 -7.22
C SER A 134 -4.18 3.53 -7.56
N PHE A 135 -3.40 4.63 -7.47
CA PHE A 135 -3.85 5.95 -7.87
C PHE A 135 -4.19 6.03 -9.36
N PHE A 136 -3.34 5.52 -10.24
CA PHE A 136 -3.63 5.50 -11.68
C PHE A 136 -4.83 4.63 -12.02
N LEU A 137 -4.93 3.45 -11.41
CA LEU A 137 -6.10 2.58 -11.59
C LEU A 137 -7.37 3.23 -11.05
N ASP A 138 -7.30 4.02 -9.98
CA ASP A 138 -8.44 4.80 -9.46
C ASP A 138 -8.92 5.86 -10.45
N LEU A 139 -8.03 6.45 -11.25
CA LEU A 139 -8.42 7.45 -12.26
C LEU A 139 -9.21 6.85 -13.42
N ILE A 140 -8.96 5.58 -13.78
CA ILE A 140 -9.55 4.95 -14.97
C ILE A 140 -10.55 3.84 -14.65
N ALA A 141 -10.46 3.24 -13.46
CA ALA A 141 -11.17 2.03 -13.08
C ALA A 141 -11.49 2.02 -11.57
N MET A 142 -11.98 3.14 -11.03
CA MET A 142 -12.38 3.24 -9.61
C MET A 142 -13.35 2.13 -9.19
N GLY A 143 -14.35 1.85 -10.02
CA GLY A 143 -15.40 0.88 -9.72
C GLY A 143 -14.92 -0.57 -9.54
N ARG A 144 -13.66 -0.90 -9.87
CA ARG A 144 -13.06 -2.21 -9.55
C ARG A 144 -13.07 -2.52 -8.05
N ARG A 145 -13.13 -1.49 -7.21
CA ARG A 145 -13.16 -1.59 -5.75
C ARG A 145 -14.57 -1.84 -5.18
N LEU A 146 -15.61 -1.76 -6.01
CA LEU A 146 -16.98 -1.95 -5.56
C LEU A 146 -17.27 -3.44 -5.31
N ARG A 147 -17.78 -3.75 -4.11
CA ARG A 147 -18.04 -5.12 -3.65
C ARG A 147 -19.49 -5.57 -3.83
N ILE A 148 -20.38 -4.62 -4.11
CA ILE A 148 -21.81 -4.88 -4.33
C ILE A 148 -22.19 -4.72 -5.80
N HIS A 149 -23.33 -5.28 -6.18
CA HIS A 149 -23.98 -5.03 -7.46
C HIS A 149 -25.44 -4.68 -7.17
N ILE A 150 -25.97 -3.65 -7.84
CA ILE A 150 -27.38 -3.28 -7.75
C ILE A 150 -28.01 -3.54 -9.11
N GLU A 151 -29.00 -4.44 -9.11
CA GLU A 151 -29.75 -4.78 -10.32
C GLU A 151 -30.42 -3.53 -10.92
N PRO A 152 -30.48 -3.38 -12.25
CA PRO A 152 -31.06 -2.21 -12.91
C PRO A 152 -32.48 -1.87 -12.45
N ALA A 153 -33.31 -2.88 -12.17
CA ALA A 153 -34.68 -2.67 -11.69
C ALA A 153 -34.70 -2.09 -10.26
N ALA A 154 -33.82 -2.57 -9.37
CA ALA A 154 -33.71 -2.06 -8.00
C ALA A 154 -33.14 -0.63 -8.01
N LEU A 155 -32.15 -0.37 -8.85
CA LEU A 155 -31.58 0.95 -9.09
C LEU A 155 -32.66 1.96 -9.52
N ALA A 156 -33.48 1.60 -10.51
CA ALA A 156 -34.57 2.45 -10.98
C ALA A 156 -35.60 2.72 -9.88
N ALA A 157 -35.99 1.70 -9.11
CA ALA A 157 -36.90 1.86 -7.98
C ALA A 157 -36.33 2.79 -6.90
N ASP A 158 -35.04 2.67 -6.59
CA ASP A 158 -34.36 3.52 -5.60
C ASP A 158 -34.28 4.98 -6.05
N LEU A 159 -33.92 5.23 -7.32
CA LEU A 159 -33.87 6.59 -7.87
C LEU A 159 -35.27 7.22 -7.97
N SER A 160 -36.29 6.48 -8.38
CA SER A 160 -37.68 6.95 -8.36
C SER A 160 -38.19 7.24 -6.96
N ALA A 161 -37.80 6.44 -5.97
CA ALA A 161 -38.19 6.68 -4.58
C ALA A 161 -37.61 7.99 -4.01
N VAL A 162 -36.42 8.40 -4.47
CA VAL A 162 -35.74 9.61 -4.00
C VAL A 162 -36.09 10.85 -4.82
N PHE A 163 -36.16 10.73 -6.15
CA PHE A 163 -36.31 11.85 -7.08
C PHE A 163 -37.69 11.95 -7.75
N GLY A 164 -38.63 11.05 -7.42
CA GLY A 164 -39.98 11.06 -7.97
C GLY A 164 -39.98 10.86 -9.49
N ASP A 165 -40.71 11.73 -10.19
CA ASP A 165 -40.90 11.69 -11.64
C ASP A 165 -39.60 11.82 -12.45
N GLY A 166 -38.55 12.43 -11.86
CA GLY A 166 -37.23 12.52 -12.49
C GLY A 166 -36.40 11.24 -12.37
N GLY A 167 -36.73 10.36 -11.42
CA GLY A 167 -35.97 9.14 -11.14
C GLY A 167 -35.83 8.17 -12.32
N PRO A 168 -36.88 7.90 -13.14
CA PRO A 168 -36.76 7.04 -14.31
C PRO A 168 -35.76 7.55 -15.35
N ALA A 169 -35.68 8.86 -15.58
CA ALA A 169 -34.72 9.44 -16.53
C ALA A 169 -33.27 9.32 -16.01
N LEU A 170 -33.07 9.54 -14.70
CA LEU A 170 -31.78 9.34 -14.03
C LEU A 170 -31.34 7.88 -14.06
N ALA A 171 -32.27 6.94 -13.87
CA ALA A 171 -31.99 5.51 -13.95
C ALA A 171 -31.56 5.08 -15.36
N GLU A 172 -32.22 5.63 -16.37
CA GLU A 172 -31.86 5.39 -17.77
C GLU A 172 -30.46 5.93 -18.09
N GLN A 173 -30.14 7.15 -17.66
CA GLN A 173 -28.81 7.73 -17.80
C GLN A 173 -27.73 6.84 -17.15
N LEU A 174 -27.97 6.36 -15.93
CA LEU A 174 -27.03 5.46 -15.24
C LEU A 174 -26.88 4.13 -15.97
N ARG A 175 -27.97 3.58 -16.52
CA ARG A 175 -27.98 2.35 -17.30
C ARG A 175 -27.17 2.49 -18.59
N GLU A 176 -27.37 3.57 -19.34
CA GLU A 176 -26.60 3.86 -20.56
C GLU A 176 -25.11 4.01 -20.27
N ARG A 177 -24.75 4.77 -19.22
CA ARG A 177 -23.36 4.91 -18.79
C ARG A 177 -22.74 3.57 -18.37
N SER A 178 -23.47 2.78 -17.61
CA SER A 178 -22.99 1.46 -17.15
C SER A 178 -22.81 0.49 -18.31
N ALA A 179 -23.70 0.51 -19.31
CA ALA A 179 -23.58 -0.30 -20.53
C ALA A 179 -22.35 0.11 -21.36
N ASN A 180 -22.06 1.42 -21.45
CA ASN A 180 -20.85 1.91 -22.13
C ASN A 180 -19.57 1.45 -21.41
N ILE A 181 -19.54 1.53 -20.09
CA ILE A 181 -18.42 1.02 -19.28
C ILE A 181 -18.25 -0.49 -19.50
N GLU A 182 -19.35 -1.26 -19.43
CA GLU A 182 -19.31 -2.70 -19.66
C GLU A 182 -18.77 -3.06 -21.05
N ALA A 183 -19.20 -2.33 -22.10
CA ALA A 183 -18.68 -2.51 -23.45
C ALA A 183 -17.17 -2.22 -23.52
N GLN A 184 -16.71 -1.12 -22.92
CA GLN A 184 -15.29 -0.78 -22.85
C GLN A 184 -14.47 -1.85 -22.12
N LEU A 185 -14.98 -2.38 -21.00
CA LEU A 185 -14.31 -3.47 -20.27
C LEU A 185 -14.19 -4.73 -21.12
N ARG A 186 -15.24 -5.09 -21.87
CA ARG A 186 -15.21 -6.23 -22.79
C ARG A 186 -14.24 -6.03 -23.95
N GLU A 187 -14.23 -4.84 -24.56
CA GLU A 187 -13.31 -4.50 -25.66
C GLU A 187 -11.84 -4.55 -25.23
N ASN A 188 -11.56 -4.20 -23.97
CA ASN A 188 -10.20 -4.16 -23.42
C ASN A 188 -9.81 -5.43 -22.64
N ALA A 189 -10.65 -6.47 -22.61
CA ALA A 189 -10.42 -7.66 -21.78
C ALA A 189 -9.04 -8.30 -22.03
N HIS A 190 -8.65 -8.50 -23.29
CA HIS A 190 -7.35 -9.09 -23.64
C HIS A 190 -6.16 -8.24 -23.19
N PHE A 191 -6.27 -6.91 -23.27
CA PHE A 191 -5.22 -6.02 -22.76
C PHE A 191 -5.11 -6.13 -21.24
N LEU A 192 -6.24 -6.19 -20.54
CA LEU A 192 -6.27 -6.36 -19.09
C LEU A 192 -5.72 -7.73 -18.64
N GLU A 193 -6.04 -8.80 -19.36
CA GLU A 193 -5.48 -10.14 -19.12
C GLU A 193 -3.95 -10.16 -19.28
N ALA A 194 -3.43 -9.54 -20.33
CA ALA A 194 -1.99 -9.42 -20.54
C ALA A 194 -1.31 -8.61 -19.42
N LEU A 195 -1.90 -7.48 -19.04
CA LEU A 195 -1.42 -6.65 -17.93
C LEU A 195 -1.41 -7.41 -16.60
N LEU A 196 -2.44 -8.21 -16.33
CA LEU A 196 -2.54 -9.04 -15.12
C LEU A 196 -1.45 -10.11 -15.07
N ALA A 197 -1.19 -10.78 -16.20
CA ALA A 197 -0.13 -11.78 -16.29
C ALA A 197 1.26 -11.19 -15.99
N GLU A 198 1.52 -9.96 -16.43
CA GLU A 198 2.80 -9.27 -16.17
C GLU A 198 2.92 -8.73 -14.74
N THR A 199 1.82 -8.24 -14.16
CA THR A 199 1.82 -7.56 -12.86
C THR A 199 1.75 -8.50 -11.65
N GLY A 200 1.10 -9.66 -11.78
CA GLY A 200 0.92 -10.63 -10.68
C GLY A 200 2.23 -11.16 -10.09
N ASP A 201 3.22 -11.43 -10.94
CA ASP A 201 4.54 -11.91 -10.52
C ASP A 201 5.45 -10.75 -10.04
N ALA A 202 5.33 -9.57 -10.67
CA ALA A 202 6.19 -8.43 -10.35
C ALA A 202 5.84 -7.72 -9.04
N ALA A 203 4.55 -7.61 -8.70
CA ALA A 203 4.09 -6.86 -7.52
C ALA A 203 4.33 -7.60 -6.20
N ARG A 204 4.30 -8.94 -6.20
CA ARG A 204 4.60 -9.75 -5.00
C ARG A 204 6.09 -9.79 -4.66
N ASP A 205 6.93 -9.51 -5.64
CA ASP A 205 8.38 -9.67 -5.56
C ASP A 205 9.13 -8.32 -5.64
N ASP A 206 8.49 -7.26 -5.16
CA ASP A 206 9.03 -5.89 -5.07
C ASP A 206 9.91 -5.75 -3.81
N THR A 207 11.14 -5.26 -3.97
CA THR A 207 12.08 -5.05 -2.86
C THR A 207 11.63 -3.98 -1.87
N ASP A 208 10.73 -3.06 -2.24
CA ASP A 208 10.17 -2.08 -1.30
C ASP A 208 9.34 -2.73 -0.18
N ALA A 209 8.70 -3.87 -0.46
CA ALA A 209 7.86 -4.60 0.50
C ALA A 209 8.66 -5.29 1.61
N LEU A 210 9.98 -5.48 1.43
CA LEU A 210 10.84 -6.20 2.38
C LEU A 210 10.77 -5.62 3.80
N ALA A 211 10.74 -4.29 3.93
CA ALA A 211 10.75 -3.63 5.24
C ALA A 211 9.54 -3.98 6.13
N VAL A 212 8.45 -4.46 5.53
CA VAL A 212 7.15 -4.70 6.18
C VAL A 212 6.67 -6.15 6.06
N LEU A 213 7.52 -7.05 5.54
CA LEU A 213 7.23 -8.48 5.54
C LEU A 213 7.12 -9.03 6.97
N ARG A 214 6.11 -9.86 7.21
CA ARG A 214 5.90 -10.53 8.51
C ARG A 214 6.96 -11.60 8.83
N SER A 215 7.55 -12.21 7.81
CA SER A 215 8.56 -13.27 7.93
C SER A 215 9.48 -13.28 6.70
N ALA A 216 10.71 -13.77 6.88
CA ALA A 216 11.65 -14.03 5.79
C ALA A 216 11.13 -15.11 4.81
N ASP A 217 10.29 -16.04 5.27
CA ASP A 217 9.73 -17.11 4.43
C ASP A 217 8.70 -16.58 3.41
N ALA A 218 8.19 -15.36 3.61
CA ALA A 218 7.22 -14.73 2.72
C ALA A 218 7.88 -14.07 1.49
N MET A 219 9.21 -14.09 1.37
CA MET A 219 9.92 -13.47 0.25
C MET A 219 9.71 -14.23 -1.07
N GLY A 220 9.47 -13.48 -2.14
CA GLY A 220 9.51 -13.98 -3.51
C GLY A 220 10.95 -14.29 -4.00
N PRO A 221 11.11 -14.99 -5.13
CA PRO A 221 12.42 -15.39 -5.65
C PRO A 221 13.41 -14.24 -5.92
N ARG A 222 12.94 -13.11 -6.46
CA ARG A 222 13.75 -11.91 -6.74
C ARG A 222 14.17 -11.22 -5.46
N GLN A 223 13.25 -11.06 -4.50
CA GLN A 223 13.52 -10.55 -3.15
C GLN A 223 14.59 -11.40 -2.46
N GLN A 224 14.45 -12.74 -2.47
CA GLN A 224 15.45 -13.66 -1.93
C GLN A 224 16.82 -13.46 -2.58
N THR A 225 16.86 -13.33 -3.91
CA THR A 225 18.10 -13.09 -4.67
C THR A 225 18.77 -11.78 -4.23
N TRP A 226 18.01 -10.70 -4.11
CA TRP A 226 18.52 -9.40 -3.65
C TRP A 226 19.01 -9.43 -2.20
N VAL A 227 18.24 -10.07 -1.31
CA VAL A 227 18.61 -10.23 0.11
C VAL A 227 19.88 -11.04 0.26
N GLN A 228 20.02 -12.17 -0.45
CA GLN A 228 21.23 -13.00 -0.42
C GLN A 228 22.44 -12.26 -0.99
N ALA A 229 22.28 -11.60 -2.15
CA ALA A 229 23.34 -10.80 -2.75
C ALA A 229 23.79 -9.67 -1.82
N MET A 230 22.85 -9.01 -1.14
CA MET A 230 23.17 -7.96 -0.19
C MET A 230 23.85 -8.49 1.07
N ALA A 231 23.33 -9.57 1.66
CA ALA A 231 23.93 -10.22 2.81
C ALA A 231 25.40 -10.59 2.53
N TRP A 232 25.67 -11.15 1.34
CA TRP A 232 27.04 -11.45 0.91
C TRP A 232 27.93 -10.20 0.81
N ARG A 233 27.40 -9.09 0.25
CA ARG A 233 28.14 -7.81 0.18
C ARG A 233 28.45 -7.25 1.56
N VAL A 234 27.48 -7.29 2.49
CA VAL A 234 27.67 -6.83 3.87
C VAL A 234 28.74 -7.66 4.57
N MET A 235 28.72 -8.98 4.41
CA MET A 235 29.73 -9.85 5.03
C MET A 235 31.13 -9.62 4.44
N THR A 236 31.22 -9.45 3.12
CA THR A 236 32.49 -9.12 2.45
C THR A 236 33.04 -7.79 2.97
N GLU A 237 32.17 -6.80 3.14
CA GLU A 237 32.51 -5.50 3.70
C GLU A 237 32.93 -5.59 5.17
N LEU A 238 32.24 -6.40 5.98
CA LEU A 238 32.58 -6.64 7.38
C LEU A 238 34.00 -7.25 7.51
N VAL A 239 34.32 -8.24 6.68
CA VAL A 239 35.67 -8.83 6.62
C VAL A 239 36.70 -7.78 6.22
N ARG A 240 36.39 -6.94 5.21
CA ARG A 240 37.26 -5.85 4.76
C ARG A 240 37.52 -4.83 5.88
N LEU A 241 36.48 -4.41 6.61
CA LEU A 241 36.59 -3.45 7.71
C LEU A 241 37.45 -4.01 8.86
N ARG A 242 37.26 -5.28 9.22
CA ARG A 242 38.08 -5.96 10.25
C ARG A 242 39.53 -6.13 9.83
N GLY A 243 39.78 -6.52 8.57
CA GLY A 243 41.13 -6.75 8.05
C GLY A 243 41.90 -5.49 7.68
N GLY A 244 41.21 -4.37 7.44
CA GLY A 244 41.83 -3.14 6.94
C GLY A 244 42.48 -2.25 8.01
N ASN A 245 42.01 -2.30 9.27
CA ASN A 245 42.53 -1.46 10.35
C ASN A 245 42.28 -2.10 11.74
N PRO A 246 43.32 -2.38 12.54
CA PRO A 246 43.17 -2.96 13.89
C PRO A 246 42.24 -2.15 14.81
N LYS A 247 42.27 -0.82 14.74
CA LYS A 247 41.38 0.04 15.54
C LYS A 247 39.91 -0.12 15.14
N MET A 248 39.64 -0.41 13.87
CA MET A 248 38.27 -0.68 13.42
C MET A 248 37.81 -2.05 13.93
N ALA A 249 38.68 -3.06 13.94
CA ALA A 249 38.35 -4.35 14.54
C ALA A 249 37.96 -4.22 16.03
N GLU A 250 38.73 -3.45 16.81
CA GLU A 250 38.40 -3.15 18.22
C GLU A 250 37.01 -2.49 18.36
N VAL A 251 36.68 -1.51 17.51
CA VAL A 251 35.35 -0.86 17.50
C VAL A 251 34.24 -1.84 17.13
N LEU A 252 34.48 -2.76 16.20
CA LEU A 252 33.49 -3.75 15.75
C LEU A 252 33.29 -4.89 16.75
N ASP A 253 34.26 -5.17 17.61
CA ASP A 253 34.18 -6.21 18.64
C ASP A 253 33.65 -5.67 20.00
N ASP A 254 33.53 -4.35 20.17
CA ASP A 254 32.93 -3.68 21.33
C ASP A 254 31.54 -3.11 21.00
N ALA A 255 30.49 -3.66 21.61
CA ALA A 255 29.10 -3.25 21.36
C ALA A 255 28.84 -1.76 21.65
N ALA A 256 29.43 -1.19 22.71
CA ALA A 256 29.18 0.21 23.10
C ALA A 256 29.92 1.20 22.19
N GLN A 257 31.14 0.86 21.75
CA GLN A 257 31.88 1.65 20.78
C GLN A 257 31.26 1.54 19.39
N GLY A 258 30.95 0.33 18.94
CA GLY A 258 30.27 0.07 17.67
C GLY A 258 28.95 0.81 17.57
N LYS A 259 28.10 0.78 18.62
CA LYS A 259 26.81 1.50 18.61
C LYS A 259 26.99 3.00 18.44
N ARG A 260 27.92 3.61 19.18
CA ARG A 260 28.24 5.05 19.05
C ARG A 260 28.72 5.38 17.63
N PHE A 261 29.55 4.53 17.05
CA PHE A 261 30.03 4.69 15.68
C PHE A 261 28.89 4.59 14.66
N LEU A 262 28.02 3.59 14.78
CA LEU A 262 26.85 3.40 13.92
C LEU A 262 25.90 4.60 13.96
N VAL A 263 25.54 5.09 15.16
CA VAL A 263 24.67 6.26 15.32
C VAL A 263 25.27 7.49 14.64
N ARG A 264 26.58 7.70 14.79
CA ARG A 264 27.27 8.79 14.11
C ARG A 264 27.21 8.66 12.58
N MET A 265 27.44 7.46 12.04
CA MET A 265 27.33 7.22 10.60
C MET A 265 25.93 7.53 10.07
N LEU A 266 24.88 7.10 10.79
CA LEU A 266 23.50 7.35 10.42
C LEU A 266 23.13 8.84 10.53
N ALA A 267 23.73 9.58 11.47
CA ALA A 267 23.55 11.04 11.57
C ALA A 267 24.23 11.80 10.43
N GLU A 268 25.41 11.35 9.99
CA GLU A 268 26.15 11.94 8.86
C GLU A 268 25.53 11.57 7.50
N GLN A 269 24.77 10.47 7.44
CA GLN A 269 24.07 10.00 6.25
C GLN A 269 22.62 9.65 6.62
N PRO A 270 21.73 10.65 6.72
CA PRO A 270 20.38 10.42 7.20
C PRO A 270 19.63 9.47 6.28
N GLN A 271 19.47 8.23 6.75
CA GLN A 271 18.48 7.31 6.24
C GLN A 271 17.19 7.54 7.02
N VAL A 272 16.07 7.62 6.30
CA VAL A 272 14.75 7.68 6.93
C VAL A 272 14.46 6.29 7.49
N LEU A 273 14.44 6.18 8.82
CA LEU A 273 14.15 4.95 9.56
C LEU A 273 12.91 5.17 10.44
N THR A 274 12.17 4.11 10.70
CA THR A 274 11.05 4.12 11.64
C THR A 274 11.52 4.29 13.10
N GLU A 275 10.63 4.73 13.98
CA GLU A 275 10.91 4.83 15.43
C GLU A 275 11.31 3.46 16.00
N ASP A 276 10.56 2.40 15.65
CA ASP A 276 10.86 1.03 16.06
C ASP A 276 12.26 0.57 15.61
N ALA A 277 12.71 0.97 14.41
CA ALA A 277 14.05 0.66 13.93
C ALA A 277 15.12 1.38 14.75
N TRP A 278 14.89 2.64 15.11
CA TRP A 278 15.76 3.38 16.01
C TRP A 278 15.83 2.75 17.40
N GLU A 279 14.69 2.40 17.98
CA GLU A 279 14.62 1.70 19.26
C GLU A 279 15.37 0.35 19.20
N GLY A 280 15.19 -0.41 18.12
CA GLY A 280 15.90 -1.66 17.88
C GLY A 280 17.40 -1.50 17.64
N ILE A 281 17.87 -0.35 17.15
CA ILE A 281 19.31 -0.02 17.06
C ILE A 281 19.87 0.33 18.44
N LEU A 282 19.13 1.14 19.21
CA LEU A 282 19.54 1.59 20.53
C LEU A 282 19.48 0.47 21.58
N GLY A 283 18.53 -0.46 21.44
CA GLY A 283 18.36 -1.62 22.33
C GLY A 283 19.32 -2.79 22.05
N GLU A 284 19.97 -2.83 20.88
CA GLU A 284 20.86 -3.94 20.50
C GLU A 284 22.11 -4.02 21.40
N SER A 285 22.43 -5.20 21.92
CA SER A 285 23.59 -5.43 22.78
C SER A 285 24.65 -6.33 22.14
N GLU A 286 24.30 -7.05 21.07
CA GLU A 286 25.21 -7.99 20.43
C GLU A 286 26.19 -7.27 19.51
N ALA A 287 27.49 -7.31 19.87
CA ALA A 287 28.56 -6.67 19.10
C ALA A 287 28.57 -7.11 17.62
N GLY A 288 28.33 -8.41 17.37
CA GLY A 288 28.25 -8.95 16.00
C GLY A 288 27.11 -8.36 15.17
N ALA A 289 25.93 -8.15 15.76
CA ALA A 289 24.79 -7.55 15.06
C ALA A 289 25.04 -6.05 14.77
N ILE A 290 25.66 -5.35 15.71
CA ILE A 290 26.08 -3.95 15.55
C ILE A 290 27.13 -3.82 14.45
N ALA A 291 28.16 -4.67 14.46
CA ALA A 291 29.21 -4.69 13.45
C ALA A 291 28.64 -4.96 12.05
N TRP A 292 27.67 -5.87 11.94
CA TRP A 292 26.98 -6.14 10.69
C TRP A 292 26.22 -4.90 10.18
N ARG A 293 25.51 -4.17 11.06
CA ARG A 293 24.84 -2.91 10.70
C ARG A 293 25.84 -1.82 10.27
N ILE A 294 27.00 -1.74 10.93
CA ILE A 294 28.08 -0.81 10.51
C ILE A 294 28.55 -1.14 9.09
N ALA A 295 28.79 -2.43 8.80
CA ALA A 295 29.19 -2.86 7.46
C ALA A 295 28.11 -2.52 6.42
N LEU A 296 26.82 -2.73 6.75
CA LEU A 296 25.69 -2.36 5.89
C LEU A 296 25.68 -0.87 5.55
N VAL A 297 25.76 0.01 6.55
CA VAL A 297 25.75 1.47 6.34
C VAL A 297 27.02 1.94 5.61
N SER A 298 28.14 1.24 5.80
CA SER A 298 29.42 1.55 5.12
C SER A 298 29.38 1.35 3.60
N LEU A 299 28.47 0.52 3.08
CA LEU A 299 28.38 0.21 1.64
C LEU A 299 27.97 1.42 0.78
N ARG A 300 27.37 2.47 1.36
CA ARG A 300 26.96 3.71 0.66
C ARG A 300 26.20 3.45 -0.65
N ILE A 301 25.18 2.62 -0.56
CA ILE A 301 24.41 2.17 -1.71
C ILE A 301 23.42 3.25 -2.14
N SER A 302 23.46 3.62 -3.42
CA SER A 302 22.53 4.57 -4.05
C SER A 302 21.60 3.92 -5.10
N GLU A 303 21.81 2.66 -5.45
CA GLU A 303 20.93 1.92 -6.36
C GLU A 303 19.63 1.56 -5.62
N LEU A 304 18.48 1.75 -6.29
CA LEU A 304 17.16 1.71 -5.68
C LEU A 304 16.88 0.39 -4.94
N HIS A 305 16.98 -0.75 -5.63
CA HIS A 305 16.67 -2.05 -5.04
C HIS A 305 17.61 -2.38 -3.88
N ALA A 306 18.89 -2.13 -4.06
CA ALA A 306 19.90 -2.33 -3.03
C ALA A 306 19.66 -1.43 -1.81
N SER A 307 19.23 -0.16 -2.00
CA SER A 307 18.89 0.75 -0.90
C SER A 307 17.62 0.33 -0.14
N GLN A 308 16.61 -0.20 -0.84
CA GLN A 308 15.40 -0.75 -0.23
C GLN A 308 15.74 -1.97 0.64
N VAL A 309 16.62 -2.85 0.17
CA VAL A 309 17.11 -3.99 0.97
C VAL A 309 17.88 -3.51 2.20
N CYS A 310 18.73 -2.47 2.05
CA CYS A 310 19.43 -1.87 3.20
C CYS A 310 18.45 -1.34 4.26
N ARG A 311 17.42 -0.60 3.83
CA ARG A 311 16.36 -0.13 4.72
C ARG A 311 15.66 -1.30 5.39
N ALA A 312 15.28 -2.32 4.63
CA ALA A 312 14.61 -3.50 5.18
C ALA A 312 15.46 -4.23 6.23
N PHE A 313 16.77 -4.34 6.05
CA PHE A 313 17.67 -4.92 7.06
C PHE A 313 17.77 -4.09 8.36
N LEU A 314 17.57 -2.78 8.28
CA LEU A 314 17.54 -1.92 9.46
C LEU A 314 16.19 -1.99 10.17
N GLU A 315 15.08 -1.98 9.42
CA GLU A 315 13.72 -1.90 9.95
C GLU A 315 13.09 -3.25 10.31
N ASN A 316 13.42 -4.33 9.60
CA ASN A 316 12.82 -5.65 9.77
C ASN A 316 13.77 -6.61 10.52
N ALA A 317 13.41 -6.97 11.75
CA ALA A 317 14.23 -7.83 12.60
C ALA A 317 14.37 -9.27 12.07
N GLU A 318 13.29 -9.84 11.52
CA GLU A 318 13.28 -11.19 10.97
C GLU A 318 14.19 -11.29 9.73
N LEU A 319 14.07 -10.35 8.80
CA LEU A 319 14.93 -10.30 7.62
C LEU A 319 16.40 -10.07 7.97
N ARG A 320 16.68 -9.24 8.98
CA ARG A 320 18.04 -9.04 9.47
C ARG A 320 18.61 -10.33 10.06
N ALA A 321 17.85 -11.02 10.89
CA ALA A 321 18.28 -12.29 11.48
C ALA A 321 18.57 -13.34 10.39
N TYR A 322 17.68 -13.44 9.40
CA TYR A 322 17.86 -14.28 8.22
C TYR A 322 19.15 -13.93 7.44
N ALA A 323 19.38 -12.65 7.15
CA ALA A 323 20.56 -12.19 6.41
C ALA A 323 21.88 -12.43 7.17
N ILE A 324 21.88 -12.24 8.50
CA ILE A 324 23.01 -12.61 9.37
C ILE A 324 23.23 -14.13 9.34
N GLY A 325 22.14 -14.92 9.33
CA GLY A 325 22.17 -16.37 9.19
C GLY A 325 22.88 -16.82 7.92
N ILE A 326 22.55 -16.22 6.76
CA ILE A 326 23.24 -16.47 5.48
C ILE A 326 24.75 -16.20 5.63
N GLY A 327 25.10 -15.09 6.29
CA GLY A 327 26.50 -14.72 6.49
C GLY A 327 27.31 -15.70 7.34
N ARG A 328 26.65 -16.54 8.15
CA ARG A 328 27.27 -17.60 8.96
C ARG A 328 27.34 -18.94 8.23
N ASP A 329 26.59 -19.11 7.15
CA ASP A 329 26.64 -20.31 6.32
C ASP A 329 27.79 -20.21 5.29
N GLU A 330 28.91 -20.85 5.61
CA GLU A 330 30.10 -20.88 4.76
C GLU A 330 29.86 -21.49 3.38
N ARG A 331 28.88 -22.39 3.24
CA ARG A 331 28.53 -22.98 1.95
C ARG A 331 27.77 -21.95 1.12
N ALA A 332 26.72 -21.36 1.67
CA ALA A 332 25.93 -20.34 0.98
C ALA A 332 26.81 -19.15 0.55
N MET A 333 27.73 -18.72 1.42
CA MET A 333 28.66 -17.62 1.12
C MET A 333 29.66 -17.94 -0.01
N ARG A 334 30.11 -19.20 -0.12
CA ARG A 334 30.95 -19.65 -1.23
C ARG A 334 30.18 -19.67 -2.55
N GLU A 335 28.98 -20.25 -2.56
CA GLU A 335 28.11 -20.34 -3.74
C GLU A 335 27.77 -18.93 -4.28
N LEU A 336 27.45 -17.98 -3.39
CA LEU A 336 27.22 -16.57 -3.75
C LEU A 336 28.49 -15.89 -4.28
N GLY A 337 29.65 -16.18 -3.70
CA GLY A 337 30.94 -15.69 -4.17
C GLY A 337 31.26 -16.14 -5.61
N GLU A 338 31.03 -17.43 -5.92
CA GLU A 338 31.21 -17.99 -7.25
C GLU A 338 30.23 -17.39 -8.27
N LEU A 339 28.97 -17.18 -7.89
CA LEU A 339 27.99 -16.49 -8.72
C LEU A 339 28.43 -15.04 -9.02
N ALA A 340 28.86 -14.30 -8.01
CA ALA A 340 29.34 -12.92 -8.17
C ALA A 340 30.60 -12.82 -9.05
N ALA A 341 31.47 -13.83 -9.01
CA ALA A 341 32.65 -13.92 -9.89
C ALA A 341 32.24 -14.18 -11.35
N ARG A 342 31.30 -15.09 -11.59
CA ARG A 342 30.76 -15.39 -12.94
C ARG A 342 30.09 -14.17 -13.58
N VAL A 343 29.26 -13.44 -12.83
CA VAL A 343 28.60 -12.22 -13.33
C VAL A 343 29.61 -11.14 -13.72
N ARG A 344 30.69 -10.98 -12.92
CA ARG A 344 31.78 -10.05 -13.24
C ARG A 344 32.57 -10.46 -14.49
N ALA A 345 32.81 -11.76 -14.67
CA ALA A 345 33.49 -12.28 -15.85
C ALA A 345 32.65 -12.13 -17.14
N GLY A 346 31.34 -12.36 -17.07
CA GLY A 346 30.43 -12.25 -18.22
C GLY A 346 30.20 -10.80 -18.71
N ARG A 347 30.19 -9.81 -17.81
CA ARG A 347 30.12 -8.38 -18.22
C ARG A 347 31.39 -7.88 -18.91
N GLY A 348 32.52 -8.57 -18.74
CA GLY A 348 33.79 -8.24 -19.40
C GLY A 348 33.93 -8.77 -20.83
N SER A 349 33.06 -9.68 -21.28
CA SER A 349 33.09 -10.23 -22.65
C SER A 349 32.17 -9.52 -23.65
N GLU A 350 31.18 -8.75 -23.19
CA GLU A 350 30.27 -7.98 -24.06
C GLU A 350 30.76 -6.55 -24.35
N THR A 351 31.93 -6.16 -23.83
CA THR A 351 32.54 -4.82 -24.03
C THR A 351 33.85 -4.87 -24.82
N ARG A 352 34.03 -5.85 -25.72
CA ARG A 352 35.15 -5.88 -26.66
C ARG A 352 34.72 -5.85 -28.12
#